data_AF-A0A498GPH8-F1
#
_entry.id   AF-A0A498GPH8-F1
#
_cell.length_a   1.000
_cell.length_b   1.000
_cell.length_c   1.000
_cell.angle_alpha   90.00
_cell.angle_beta   90.00
_cell.angle_gamma   90.00
#
_symmetry.space_group_name_H-M   'P 1'
#
loop_
_entity.id
_entity.type
_entity.pdbx_description
1 polymer ?
#
loop_
_entity_poly.entity_id
_entity_poly.type
_entity_poly.pdbx_seq_one_letter_code
_entity_poly.pdbx_strand_id
1 'polypeptide(L)'
;MSESSIKIENVVASTKLAEEFDLTVIESEFEGAEYNKQKFPGLVYRVSDPKAAFLVFTSGKVVCTGTKNVADVHTVVGNLAKKLNSIGIKTIENPQITVQNIVASADLHTILNLNAIAIGLGLENIEYEPEQFPGLVYRIDEPKVVVL
;
A
#
# COMPACT_ATOMS: atom_id res chain seq x y z
N MET A 1 2.85 16.51 -28.25
CA MET A 1 2.17 15.97 -27.05
C MET A 1 3.27 15.62 -26.08
N SER A 2 3.43 16.38 -24.99
CA SER A 2 4.36 15.99 -23.92
C SER A 2 3.82 14.70 -23.31
N GLU A 3 4.60 13.62 -23.30
CA GLU A 3 4.24 12.40 -22.59
C GLU A 3 4.04 12.75 -21.11
N SER A 4 2.81 12.71 -20.63
CA SER A 4 2.54 12.79 -19.19
C SER A 4 3.24 11.62 -18.51
N SER A 5 4.28 11.88 -17.73
CA SER A 5 5.02 10.84 -17.03
C SER A 5 4.22 10.39 -15.81
N ILE A 6 3.62 9.20 -15.89
CA ILE A 6 2.99 8.55 -14.73
C ILE A 6 4.10 8.06 -13.80
N LYS A 7 4.02 8.42 -12.52
CA LYS A 7 4.95 8.01 -11.48
C LYS A 7 4.22 7.23 -10.40
N ILE A 8 4.71 6.03 -10.09
CA ILE A 8 4.21 5.25 -8.95
C ILE A 8 4.70 5.89 -7.65
N GLU A 9 3.77 6.24 -6.77
CA GLU A 9 4.07 6.81 -5.46
C GLU A 9 4.02 5.76 -4.35
N ASN A 10 3.14 4.76 -4.48
CA ASN A 10 2.99 3.70 -3.49
C ASN A 10 2.42 2.41 -4.11
N VAL A 11 2.96 1.27 -3.68
CA VAL A 11 2.41 -0.06 -3.94
C VAL A 11 2.01 -0.70 -2.61
N VAL A 12 0.77 -1.16 -2.53
CA VAL A 12 0.23 -1.94 -1.41
C VAL A 12 0.07 -3.37 -1.88
N ALA A 13 0.65 -4.31 -1.14
CA ALA A 13 0.55 -5.73 -1.44
C ALA A 13 0.23 -6.53 -0.18
N SER A 14 -0.30 -7.73 -0.37
CA SER A 14 -0.51 -8.68 0.71
C SER A 14 0.04 -10.05 0.36
N THR A 15 0.44 -10.79 1.37
CA THR A 15 0.84 -12.19 1.25
C THR A 15 0.46 -12.97 2.51
N LYS A 16 0.48 -14.30 2.45
CA LYS A 16 0.44 -15.17 3.62
C LYS A 16 1.83 -15.79 3.76
N LEU A 17 2.50 -15.51 4.88
CA LEU A 17 3.88 -15.95 5.12
C LEU A 17 3.96 -17.15 6.07
N ALA A 18 2.93 -17.42 6.86
CA ALA A 18 2.83 -18.59 7.74
C ALA A 18 1.36 -18.96 7.94
N GLU A 19 1.09 -20.07 8.62
CA GLU A 19 -0.29 -20.39 9.06
C GLU A 19 -0.72 -19.52 10.24
N GLU A 20 0.20 -19.27 11.16
CA GLU A 20 -0.03 -18.44 12.34
C GLU A 20 1.26 -17.72 12.75
N PHE A 21 1.11 -16.55 13.36
CA PHE A 21 2.20 -15.82 14.00
C PHE A 21 1.89 -15.57 15.48
N ASP A 22 2.87 -15.85 16.34
CA ASP A 22 2.93 -15.27 17.68
C ASP A 22 3.52 -13.86 17.56
N LEU A 23 2.63 -12.85 17.60
CA LEU A 23 3.04 -11.45 17.46
C LEU A 23 3.86 -10.95 18.65
N THR A 24 3.72 -11.55 19.83
CA THR A 24 4.51 -11.17 21.01
C THR A 24 5.96 -11.63 20.86
N VAL A 25 6.18 -12.82 20.31
CA VAL A 25 7.53 -13.30 19.97
C VAL A 25 8.17 -12.43 18.89
N ILE A 26 7.41 -12.06 17.85
CA ILE A 26 7.94 -11.18 16.80
C ILE A 26 8.30 -9.81 17.37
N GLU A 27 7.46 -9.24 18.23
CA GLU A 27 7.71 -7.94 18.85
C GLU A 27 8.97 -7.94 19.73
N SER A 28 9.19 -8.99 20.55
CA SER A 28 10.37 -9.09 21.40
C SER A 28 11.68 -9.24 20.62
N GLU A 29 11.62 -9.88 19.45
CA GLU A 29 12.81 -10.16 18.62
C GLU A 29 13.10 -9.07 17.58
N PHE A 30 12.07 -8.32 17.14
CA PHE A 30 12.22 -7.33 16.08
C PHE A 30 12.36 -5.93 16.67
N GLU A 31 13.58 -5.40 16.66
CA GLU A 31 13.82 -4.01 16.99
C GLU A 31 12.92 -3.06 16.18
N GLY A 32 12.15 -2.22 16.87
CA GLY A 32 11.22 -1.26 16.27
C GLY A 32 9.88 -1.85 15.80
N ALA A 33 9.58 -3.13 16.12
CA ALA A 33 8.24 -3.65 16.00
C ALA A 33 7.31 -3.07 17.07
N GLU A 34 6.10 -2.69 16.67
CA GLU A 34 5.09 -2.10 17.55
C GLU A 34 3.86 -3.01 17.56
N TYR A 35 3.56 -3.63 18.71
CA TYR A 35 2.34 -4.42 18.88
C TYR A 35 1.52 -3.92 20.08
N ASN A 36 0.36 -3.34 19.78
CA ASN A 36 -0.60 -2.93 20.81
C ASN A 36 -2.02 -3.30 20.37
N LYS A 37 -2.48 -4.46 20.85
CA LYS A 37 -3.79 -5.05 20.51
C LYS A 37 -4.98 -4.14 20.85
N GLN A 38 -4.84 -3.21 21.81
CA GLN A 38 -5.91 -2.25 22.13
C GLN A 38 -6.04 -1.15 21.06
N LYS A 39 -4.95 -0.81 20.36
CA LYS A 39 -4.93 0.21 19.31
C LYS A 39 -5.11 -0.37 17.92
N PHE A 40 -4.50 -1.52 17.64
CA PHE A 40 -4.52 -2.15 16.32
C PHE A 40 -4.34 -3.68 16.46
N PRO A 41 -5.11 -4.51 15.75
CA PRO A 41 -5.08 -5.96 15.91
C PRO A 41 -3.82 -6.65 15.33
N GLY A 42 -2.97 -5.94 14.61
CA GLY A 42 -1.72 -6.47 14.06
C GLY A 42 -0.47 -5.83 14.67
N LEU A 43 0.69 -6.39 14.35
CA LEU A 43 1.99 -5.81 14.63
C LEU A 43 2.42 -4.92 13.47
N VAL A 44 2.94 -3.74 13.78
CA VAL A 44 3.49 -2.81 12.80
C VAL A 44 5.00 -2.90 12.83
N TYR A 45 5.63 -3.17 11.68
CA TYR A 45 7.08 -3.23 11.55
C TYR A 45 7.54 -2.40 10.36
N ARG A 46 8.54 -1.53 10.55
CA ARG A 46 9.01 -0.59 9.52
C ARG A 46 10.47 -0.85 9.18
N VAL A 47 10.79 -0.78 7.89
CA VAL A 47 12.14 -0.92 7.36
C VAL A 47 12.45 0.25 6.43
N SER A 48 13.73 0.64 6.36
CA SER A 48 14.18 1.82 5.62
C SER A 48 14.81 1.53 4.26
N ASP A 49 15.34 0.32 4.04
CA ASP A 49 16.08 -0.03 2.83
C ASP A 49 15.81 -1.47 2.34
N PRO A 50 14.98 -1.65 1.28
CA PRO A 50 14.05 -0.67 0.72
C PRO A 50 13.00 -0.22 1.73
N LYS A 51 12.52 1.03 1.62
CA LYS A 51 11.52 1.58 2.54
C LYS A 51 10.20 0.81 2.43
N ALA A 52 9.73 0.26 3.55
CA ALA A 52 8.44 -0.39 3.65
C ALA A 52 7.89 -0.37 5.08
N ALA A 53 6.56 -0.53 5.20
CA ALA A 53 5.89 -0.83 6.44
C ALA A 53 5.09 -2.13 6.27
N PHE A 54 5.16 -2.99 7.28
CA PHE A 54 4.47 -4.25 7.37
C PHE A 54 3.41 -4.19 8.45
N LEU A 55 2.22 -4.68 8.11
CA LEU A 55 1.17 -5.02 9.08
C LEU A 55 1.11 -6.54 9.13
N VAL A 56 1.53 -7.12 10.25
CA VAL A 56 1.62 -8.57 10.47
C VAL A 56 0.46 -8.99 11.37
N PHE A 57 -0.32 -9.98 10.93
CA PHE A 57 -1.50 -10.46 11.63
C PHE A 57 -1.29 -11.87 12.16
N THR A 58 -1.94 -12.22 13.28
CA THR A 58 -1.86 -13.57 13.87
C THR A 58 -2.21 -14.67 12.87
N SER A 59 -3.07 -14.41 11.88
CA SER A 59 -3.43 -15.37 10.81
C SER A 59 -2.32 -15.70 9.80
N GLY A 60 -1.09 -15.24 10.03
CA GLY A 60 0.02 -15.39 9.10
C GLY A 60 -0.03 -14.45 7.89
N LYS A 61 -1.10 -13.66 7.76
CA LYS A 61 -1.23 -12.63 6.73
C LYS A 61 -0.29 -11.47 7.03
N VAL A 62 0.36 -10.97 5.99
CA VAL A 62 1.18 -9.76 6.01
C VAL A 62 0.69 -8.80 4.93
N VAL A 63 0.52 -7.53 5.29
CA VAL A 63 0.30 -6.42 4.35
C VAL A 63 1.56 -5.58 4.30
N CYS A 64 2.07 -5.31 3.10
CA CYS A 64 3.21 -4.47 2.81
C CYS A 64 2.74 -3.18 2.14
N THR A 65 3.24 -2.03 2.59
CA THR A 65 2.98 -0.71 1.99
C THR A 65 4.24 0.17 2.07
N GLY A 66 4.25 1.29 1.35
CA GLY A 66 5.34 2.28 1.36
C GLY A 66 6.44 2.05 0.33
N THR A 67 6.34 0.98 -0.45
CA THR A 67 7.25 0.69 -1.58
C THR A 67 6.82 1.45 -2.83
N LYS A 68 7.75 1.71 -3.76
CA LYS A 68 7.47 2.49 -4.98
C LYS A 68 7.36 1.65 -6.26
N ASN A 69 7.60 0.35 -6.17
CA ASN A 69 7.51 -0.56 -7.30
C ASN A 69 7.31 -2.00 -6.76
N VAL A 70 6.89 -2.90 -7.65
CA VAL A 70 6.59 -4.29 -7.30
C VAL A 70 7.85 -5.08 -6.94
N ALA A 71 9.00 -4.78 -7.55
CA ALA A 71 10.26 -5.47 -7.24
C ALA A 71 10.71 -5.23 -5.79
N ASP A 72 10.53 -4.02 -5.27
CA ASP A 72 10.80 -3.68 -3.87
C ASP A 72 9.87 -4.46 -2.94
N VAL A 73 8.59 -4.64 -3.28
CA VAL A 73 7.65 -5.50 -2.51
C VAL A 73 8.22 -6.90 -2.36
N HIS A 74 8.64 -7.54 -3.46
CA HIS A 74 9.22 -8.88 -3.43
C HIS A 74 10.49 -8.93 -2.55
N THR A 75 11.34 -7.91 -2.66
CA THR A 75 12.58 -7.80 -1.90
C THR A 75 12.31 -7.70 -0.40
N VAL A 76 11.45 -6.76 0.02
CA VAL A 76 11.17 -6.52 1.44
C VAL A 76 10.40 -7.69 2.06
N VAL A 77 9.44 -8.30 1.33
CA VAL A 77 8.73 -9.50 1.80
C VAL A 77 9.69 -10.68 1.96
N GLY A 78 10.61 -10.88 1.02
CA GLY A 78 11.65 -11.91 1.12
C GLY A 78 12.58 -11.68 2.32
N ASN A 79 12.98 -10.44 2.58
CA ASN A 79 13.79 -10.07 3.74
C ASN A 79 13.04 -10.33 5.06
N LEU A 80 11.76 -9.98 5.12
CA LEU A 80 10.90 -10.28 6.27
C LEU A 80 10.82 -11.78 6.51
N ALA A 81 10.58 -12.58 5.47
CA ALA A 81 10.51 -14.03 5.58
C ALA A 81 11.82 -14.64 6.12
N LYS A 82 12.98 -14.18 5.65
CA LYS A 82 14.30 -14.58 6.18
C LYS A 82 14.45 -14.24 7.66
N LYS A 83 14.05 -13.03 8.07
CA LYS A 83 14.12 -12.57 9.46
C LYS A 83 13.20 -13.37 10.40
N LEU A 84 12.01 -13.74 9.93
CA LEU A 84 11.10 -14.62 10.65
C LEU A 84 11.70 -16.02 10.80
N ASN A 85 12.28 -16.59 9.73
CA ASN A 85 12.95 -17.88 9.79
C ASN A 85 14.14 -17.89 10.78
N SER A 86 14.89 -16.79 10.91
CA SER A 86 16.03 -16.72 11.84
C SER A 86 15.64 -16.75 13.31
N ILE A 87 14.39 -16.44 13.65
CA ILE A 87 13.85 -16.53 15.02
C ILE A 87 13.00 -17.79 15.22
N GLY A 88 13.12 -18.78 14.32
CA GLY A 88 12.44 -20.08 14.42
C GLY A 88 11.01 -20.11 13.88
N ILE A 89 10.50 -19.02 13.30
CA ILE A 89 9.17 -18.98 12.70
C ILE A 89 9.25 -19.49 11.26
N LYS A 90 8.78 -20.71 11.02
CA LYS A 90 8.78 -21.33 9.69
C LYS A 90 7.83 -20.59 8.75
N THR A 91 8.39 -20.02 7.69
CA THR A 91 7.61 -19.35 6.64
C THR A 91 7.28 -20.27 5.47
N ILE A 92 6.22 -19.92 4.73
CA ILE A 92 5.80 -20.58 3.49
C ILE A 92 6.87 -20.33 2.43
N GLU A 93 7.32 -21.39 1.77
CA GLU A 93 8.25 -21.29 0.64
C GLU A 93 7.54 -20.66 -0.56
N ASN A 94 8.19 -19.70 -1.22
CA ASN A 94 7.67 -18.98 -2.39
C ASN A 94 6.22 -18.49 -2.21
N PRO A 95 5.96 -17.63 -1.20
CA PRO A 95 4.62 -17.20 -0.87
C PRO A 95 4.02 -16.38 -2.01
N GLN A 96 2.73 -16.57 -2.31
CA GLN A 96 2.03 -15.77 -3.30
C GLN A 96 1.90 -14.33 -2.78
N ILE A 97 2.37 -13.37 -3.57
CA ILE A 97 2.24 -11.94 -3.30
C ILE A 97 1.20 -11.38 -4.26
N THR A 98 0.17 -10.74 -3.69
CA THR A 98 -0.91 -10.11 -4.44
C THR A 98 -0.85 -8.61 -4.25
N VAL A 99 -0.69 -7.85 -5.33
CA VAL A 99 -0.83 -6.39 -5.32
C VAL A 99 -2.29 -6.05 -5.08
N GLN A 100 -2.54 -5.23 -4.06
CA GLN A 100 -3.88 -4.84 -3.61
C GLN A 100 -4.26 -3.45 -4.12
N ASN A 101 -3.29 -2.53 -4.16
CA ASN A 101 -3.51 -1.18 -4.64
C ASN A 101 -2.20 -0.57 -5.16
N ILE A 102 -2.31 0.35 -6.12
CA ILE A 102 -1.20 1.18 -6.60
C ILE A 102 -1.69 2.63 -6.62
N VAL A 103 -0.91 3.52 -6.00
CA VAL A 103 -1.12 4.96 -6.08
C VAL A 103 -0.11 5.52 -7.07
N ALA A 104 -0.59 6.26 -8.06
CA ALA A 104 0.24 6.91 -9.05
C ALA A 104 -0.11 8.40 -9.16
N SER A 105 0.87 9.22 -9.51
CA SER A 105 0.75 10.64 -9.78
C SER A 105 1.14 10.93 -11.23
N ALA A 106 0.58 12.00 -11.81
CA ALA A 106 0.96 12.51 -13.12
C ALA A 106 0.76 14.03 -13.14
N ASP A 107 1.59 14.72 -13.92
CA ASP A 107 1.40 16.15 -14.23
C ASP A 107 0.88 16.27 -15.67
N LEU A 108 -0.24 16.98 -15.82
CA LEU A 108 -0.84 17.26 -17.13
C LEU A 108 -0.20 18.48 -17.81
N HIS A 109 0.71 19.18 -17.12
CA HIS A 109 1.43 20.36 -17.59
C HIS A 109 0.51 21.46 -18.15
N THR A 110 -0.69 21.56 -17.58
CA THR A 110 -1.70 22.54 -17.97
C THR A 110 -2.57 22.91 -16.78
N ILE A 111 -3.18 24.10 -16.84
CA ILE A 111 -4.11 24.56 -15.81
C ILE A 111 -5.50 24.04 -16.18
N LEU A 112 -6.12 23.34 -15.24
CA LEU A 112 -7.47 22.80 -15.40
C LEU A 112 -8.51 23.72 -14.76
N ASN A 113 -9.61 23.95 -15.48
CA ASN A 113 -10.81 24.56 -14.92
C ASN A 113 -11.72 23.44 -14.36
N LEU A 114 -11.58 23.16 -13.07
CA LEU A 114 -12.31 22.06 -12.42
C LEU A 114 -13.83 22.22 -12.49
N ASN A 115 -14.36 23.45 -12.44
CA ASN A 115 -15.78 23.72 -12.61
C ASN A 115 -16.27 23.28 -14.00
N ALA A 116 -15.54 23.67 -15.05
CA ALA A 116 -15.89 23.30 -16.42
C ALA A 116 -15.78 21.78 -16.65
N ILE A 117 -14.80 21.13 -16.03
CA ILE A 117 -14.60 19.67 -16.10
C ILE A 117 -15.74 18.93 -15.41
N ALA A 118 -16.13 19.35 -14.20
CA ALA A 118 -17.24 18.74 -13.46
C ALA A 118 -18.56 18.81 -14.24
N ILE A 119 -18.84 19.93 -14.89
CA ILE A 119 -20.02 20.09 -15.75
C ILE A 119 -19.90 19.23 -17.02
N GLY A 120 -18.73 19.23 -17.67
CA GLY A 120 -18.53 18.59 -18.96
C GLY A 120 -18.46 17.06 -18.94
N LEU A 121 -17.92 16.47 -17.88
CA LEU A 121 -17.79 15.02 -17.74
C LEU A 121 -19.03 14.35 -17.11
N GLY A 122 -19.99 15.15 -16.64
CA GLY A 122 -21.21 14.66 -16.00
C GLY A 122 -21.03 14.43 -14.49
N LEU A 123 -22.09 14.77 -13.75
CA LEU A 123 -22.08 14.77 -12.27
C LEU A 123 -22.21 13.38 -11.65
N GLU A 124 -22.54 12.35 -12.42
CA GLU A 124 -22.82 11.02 -11.86
C GLU A 124 -21.57 10.36 -11.25
N ASN A 125 -20.39 10.67 -11.80
CA ASN A 125 -19.12 10.05 -11.42
C ASN A 125 -18.09 11.05 -10.88
N ILE A 126 -18.51 12.29 -10.62
CA ILE A 126 -17.65 13.38 -10.16
C ILE A 126 -18.15 13.96 -8.85
N GLU A 127 -17.23 14.13 -7.91
CA GLU A 127 -17.44 14.89 -6.67
C GLU A 127 -16.46 16.07 -6.67
N TYR A 128 -16.98 17.30 -6.66
CA TYR A 128 -16.16 18.52 -6.58
C TYR A 128 -16.81 19.52 -5.63
N GLU A 129 -16.23 19.62 -4.43
CA GLU A 129 -16.69 20.49 -3.34
C GLU A 129 -15.48 21.26 -2.78
N PRO A 130 -15.07 22.38 -3.43
CA PRO A 130 -13.79 23.06 -3.16
C PRO A 130 -13.64 23.56 -1.71
N GLU A 131 -14.77 23.82 -1.02
CA GLU A 131 -14.78 24.22 0.39
C GLU A 131 -14.42 23.06 1.34
N GLN A 132 -14.57 21.81 0.90
CA GLN A 132 -14.24 20.61 1.68
C GLN A 132 -12.91 20.00 1.22
N PHE A 133 -12.67 19.95 -0.10
CA PHE A 133 -11.48 19.40 -0.70
C PHE A 133 -11.13 20.12 -2.02
N PRO A 134 -9.89 20.59 -2.21
CA PRO A 134 -9.54 21.43 -3.37
C PRO A 134 -9.45 20.68 -4.71
N GLY A 135 -9.38 19.34 -4.71
CA GLY A 135 -9.29 18.54 -5.93
C GLY A 135 -10.66 18.06 -6.43
N LEU A 136 -10.72 17.61 -7.68
CA LEU A 136 -11.91 16.99 -8.26
C LEU A 136 -11.77 15.48 -8.15
N VAL A 137 -12.71 14.81 -7.49
CA VAL A 137 -12.71 13.35 -7.39
C VAL A 137 -13.48 12.77 -8.58
N TYR A 138 -12.81 12.02 -9.44
CA TYR A 138 -13.43 11.32 -10.57
C TYR A 138 -13.35 9.81 -10.37
N ARG A 139 -14.49 9.13 -10.42
CA ARG A 139 -14.59 7.67 -10.26
C ARG A 139 -14.81 7.02 -11.63
N ILE A 140 -13.89 6.14 -12.00
CA ILE A 140 -13.97 5.33 -13.23
C ILE A 140 -14.39 3.93 -12.79
N ASP A 141 -15.46 3.40 -13.39
CA ASP A 141 -15.96 2.06 -13.04
C ASP A 141 -15.11 0.94 -13.65
N GLU A 142 -14.65 1.13 -14.88
CA GLU A 142 -13.88 0.13 -15.62
C GLU A 142 -12.73 0.76 -16.42
N PRO A 143 -11.45 0.57 -16.01
CA PRO A 143 -11.02 -0.10 -14.78
C PRO A 143 -11.45 0.69 -13.53
N LYS A 144 -11.73 -0.03 -12.43
CA LYS A 144 -12.14 0.60 -11.16
C LYS A 144 -11.02 1.45 -10.56
N VAL A 145 -11.09 2.77 -10.77
CA VAL A 145 -10.04 3.73 -10.39
C VAL A 145 -10.68 5.00 -9.85
N VAL A 146 -10.00 5.65 -8.91
CA VAL A 146 -10.34 7.00 -8.45
C VAL A 146 -9.18 7.93 -8.83
N VAL A 147 -9.51 9.01 -9.54
CA VAL A 147 -8.58 10.08 -9.94
C VAL A 147 -8.88 11.31 -9.09
N LEU A 148 -7.82 12.02 -8.67
CA LEU A 148 -7.87 13.25 -7.88
C LEU A 148 -7.18 14.39 -8.62
#